data_AF-A0A072VMP8-F1
#
_entry.id   AF-A0A072VMP8-F1
#
_cell.length_a   1.000
_cell.length_b   1.000
_cell.length_c   1.000
_cell.angle_alpha   90.00
_cell.angle_beta   90.00
_cell.angle_gamma   90.00
#
_symmetry.space_group_name_H-M   'P 1'
#
loop_
_entity.id
_entity.type
_entity.pdbx_description
1 polymer ?
#
loop_
_entity_poly.entity_id
_entity_poly.type
_entity_poly.pdbx_seq_one_letter_code
_entity_poly.pdbx_strand_id
1 'polypeptide(L)'
;MRIVVSCLVDAKMDTSSVHDAVLVGGSSRIPKVQQLLRDFFNGKDLCNSINPDEAVAYVAAVQAALLSKGFNNVPNLVLRDVTPLSLGSMIEDDVLVVVIPRNTSIPVRKTKVFCTVEDKQSFVLIDVYEGERTRASDNHFLWSFILDNLPRRCRGLPFNVCFNIDKNGILTVSAKEKRSGTKNKITITNDKGRLSTKEIEEMIREAEDYRVEDKKFLRKAELMNELVDCVNRMRNDLKHSSEENEKINSLITIATNFLDEDDPQIEIDILEDTLKKIQSMFEHIIGKTV
;
A
#
# COMPACT_ATOMS: atom_id res chain seq x y z
N MET A 1 0.61 29.14 2.20
CA MET A 1 -0.15 28.64 1.03
C MET A 1 0.66 28.46 -0.25
N ARG A 2 2.00 28.31 -0.21
CA ARG A 2 2.85 28.28 -1.42
C ARG A 2 2.47 27.19 -2.43
N ILE A 3 2.15 25.99 -1.95
CA ILE A 3 1.80 24.84 -2.81
C ILE A 3 0.46 25.09 -3.52
N VAL A 4 -0.55 25.59 -2.78
CA VAL A 4 -1.87 25.91 -3.35
C VAL A 4 -1.76 26.96 -4.46
N VAL A 5 -0.94 28.00 -4.24
CA VAL A 5 -0.67 29.04 -5.26
C VAL A 5 -0.01 28.42 -6.49
N SER A 6 1.02 27.58 -6.32
CA SER A 6 1.69 26.92 -7.46
C SER A 6 0.71 26.06 -8.27
N CYS A 7 -0.19 25.33 -7.59
CA CYS A 7 -1.20 24.49 -8.24
C CYS A 7 -2.17 25.31 -9.09
N LEU A 8 -2.67 26.44 -8.55
CA LEU A 8 -3.56 27.35 -9.29
C LEU A 8 -2.86 27.99 -10.51
N VAL A 9 -1.60 28.39 -10.35
CA VAL A 9 -0.78 28.91 -11.46
C VAL A 9 -0.60 27.87 -12.55
N ASP A 10 -0.25 26.63 -12.19
CA ASP A 10 -0.07 25.54 -13.14
C ASP A 10 -1.38 25.18 -13.86
N ALA A 11 -2.51 25.26 -13.15
CA ALA A 11 -3.84 25.07 -13.70
C ALA A 11 -4.35 26.28 -14.50
N LYS A 12 -3.66 27.42 -14.45
CA LYS A 12 -4.09 28.72 -15.00
C LYS A 12 -5.48 29.14 -14.49
N MET A 13 -5.69 28.97 -13.19
CA MET A 13 -6.96 29.28 -12.53
C MET A 13 -6.77 30.36 -11.47
N ASP A 14 -7.73 31.27 -11.41
CA ASP A 14 -7.86 32.21 -10.30
C ASP A 14 -8.52 31.54 -9.09
N THR A 15 -8.25 32.08 -7.89
CA THR A 15 -8.83 31.57 -6.62
C THR A 15 -10.36 31.63 -6.62
N SER A 16 -10.95 32.60 -7.32
CA SER A 16 -12.40 32.77 -7.46
C SER A 16 -13.07 31.67 -8.29
N SER A 17 -12.32 31.02 -9.18
CA SER A 17 -12.82 29.93 -10.05
C SER A 17 -12.93 28.59 -9.32
N VAL A 18 -12.43 28.49 -8.09
CA VAL A 18 -12.55 27.29 -7.27
C VAL A 18 -13.94 27.26 -6.63
N HIS A 19 -14.74 26.25 -6.97
CA HIS A 19 -16.12 26.12 -6.50
C HIS A 19 -16.19 25.55 -5.08
N ASP A 20 -15.39 24.53 -4.78
CA ASP A 20 -15.38 23.85 -3.49
C ASP A 20 -13.95 23.63 -3.02
N ALA A 21 -13.74 23.75 -1.70
CA ALA A 21 -12.49 23.38 -1.04
C ALA A 21 -12.74 22.17 -0.14
N VAL A 22 -12.36 20.99 -0.60
CA VAL A 22 -12.54 19.72 0.14
C VAL A 22 -11.33 19.44 1.01
N LEU A 23 -11.57 19.12 2.28
CA LEU A 23 -10.52 18.81 3.26
C LEU A 23 -10.40 17.29 3.45
N VAL A 24 -9.19 16.77 3.34
CA VAL A 24 -8.89 15.33 3.53
C VAL A 24 -7.66 15.18 4.42
N GLY A 25 -7.66 14.15 5.27
CA GLY A 25 -6.62 13.81 6.25
C GLY A 25 -6.84 14.47 7.61
N GLY A 26 -6.49 13.76 8.70
CA GLY A 26 -6.75 14.20 10.08
C GLY A 26 -6.19 15.59 10.44
N SER A 27 -5.01 15.95 9.91
CA SER A 27 -4.40 17.28 10.14
C SER A 27 -5.22 18.44 9.56
N SER A 28 -6.15 18.18 8.64
CA SER A 28 -7.08 19.20 8.13
C SER A 28 -8.10 19.68 9.17
N ARG A 29 -8.23 18.96 10.31
CA ARG A 29 -9.08 19.34 11.45
C ARG A 29 -8.48 20.48 12.28
N ILE A 30 -7.20 20.81 12.10
CA ILE A 30 -6.53 21.88 12.85
C ILE A 30 -7.22 23.23 12.53
N PRO A 31 -7.80 23.94 13.52
CA PRO A 31 -8.58 25.15 13.27
C PRO A 31 -7.78 26.23 12.53
N LYS A 32 -6.47 26.32 12.81
CA LYS A 32 -5.60 27.28 12.15
C LYS A 32 -5.39 26.98 10.67
N VAL A 33 -5.32 25.71 10.27
CA VAL A 33 -5.21 25.29 8.87
C VAL A 33 -6.48 25.69 8.12
N GLN A 34 -7.65 25.40 8.70
CA GLN A 34 -8.94 25.77 8.11
C GLN A 34 -9.12 27.29 8.01
N GLN A 35 -8.71 28.05 9.03
CA GLN A 35 -8.74 29.50 8.98
C GLN A 35 -7.88 30.03 7.81
N LEU A 36 -6.64 29.57 7.69
CA LEU A 36 -5.75 30.03 6.62
C LEU A 36 -6.29 29.68 5.22
N LEU A 37 -6.98 28.55 5.07
CA LEU A 37 -7.64 28.17 3.81
C LEU A 37 -8.85 29.06 3.50
N ARG A 38 -9.70 29.34 4.50
CA ARG A 38 -10.82 30.28 4.35
C ARG A 38 -10.33 31.66 3.94
N ASP A 39 -9.30 32.18 4.63
CA ASP A 39 -8.70 33.47 4.31
C ASP A 39 -8.15 33.49 2.88
N PHE A 40 -7.51 32.40 2.45
CA PHE A 40 -6.95 32.27 1.10
C PHE A 40 -8.02 32.21 0.00
N PHE A 41 -9.15 31.55 0.25
CA PHE A 41 -10.28 31.48 -0.68
C PHE A 41 -11.33 32.57 -0.43
N ASN A 42 -10.91 33.75 0.04
CA ASN A 42 -11.75 34.95 0.22
C ASN A 42 -12.99 34.71 1.10
N GLY A 43 -12.83 33.96 2.18
CA GLY A 43 -13.90 33.65 3.13
C GLY A 43 -14.87 32.57 2.68
N LYS A 44 -14.59 31.86 1.58
CA LYS A 44 -15.40 30.72 1.13
C LYS A 44 -15.47 29.62 2.19
N ASP A 45 -16.67 29.06 2.38
CA ASP A 45 -16.88 27.90 3.24
C ASP A 45 -16.15 26.67 2.71
N LEU A 46 -15.51 25.94 3.64
CA LEU A 46 -14.84 24.68 3.34
C LEU A 46 -15.86 23.55 3.37
N CYS A 47 -15.70 22.58 2.46
CA CYS A 47 -16.61 21.45 2.34
C CYS A 47 -16.41 20.48 3.51
N ASN A 48 -17.42 20.40 4.39
CA ASN A 48 -17.43 19.54 5.58
C ASN A 48 -18.34 18.30 5.43
N SER A 49 -18.93 18.07 4.26
CA SER A 49 -19.81 16.92 4.01
C SER A 49 -19.06 15.59 3.83
N ILE A 50 -17.74 15.64 3.72
CA ILE A 50 -16.86 14.49 3.48
C ILE A 50 -16.08 14.19 4.75
N ASN A 51 -16.06 12.92 5.16
CA ASN A 51 -15.23 12.47 6.29
C ASN A 51 -13.74 12.51 5.86
N PRO A 52 -12.90 13.37 6.47
CA PRO A 52 -11.51 13.53 6.04
C PRO A 52 -10.65 12.28 6.29
N ASP A 53 -11.05 11.38 7.20
CA ASP A 53 -10.26 10.20 7.56
C ASP A 53 -10.58 8.99 6.66
N GLU A 54 -11.79 8.93 6.12
CA GLU A 54 -12.27 7.78 5.34
C GLU A 54 -12.31 8.03 3.84
N ALA A 55 -12.32 9.30 3.41
CA ALA A 55 -12.51 9.68 2.00
C ALA A 55 -11.55 8.96 1.03
N VAL A 56 -10.27 8.84 1.41
CA VAL A 56 -9.26 8.17 0.58
C VAL A 56 -9.56 6.68 0.42
N ALA A 57 -9.87 5.99 1.52
CA ALA A 57 -10.19 4.57 1.50
C ALA A 57 -11.50 4.29 0.74
N TYR A 58 -12.50 5.15 0.92
CA TYR A 58 -13.76 5.07 0.20
C TYR A 58 -13.55 5.17 -1.32
N VAL A 59 -12.80 6.17 -1.80
CA VAL A 59 -12.53 6.35 -3.23
C VAL A 59 -11.65 5.22 -3.78
N ALA A 60 -10.70 4.72 -2.99
CA ALA A 60 -9.92 3.54 -3.36
C ALA A 60 -10.81 2.29 -3.56
N ALA A 61 -11.81 2.09 -2.69
CA ALA A 61 -12.78 1.01 -2.83
C ALA A 61 -13.66 1.17 -4.08
N VAL A 62 -14.10 2.39 -4.40
CA VAL A 62 -14.83 2.68 -5.65
C VAL A 62 -13.96 2.37 -6.87
N GLN A 63 -12.69 2.77 -6.86
CA GLN A 63 -11.75 2.47 -7.94
C GLN A 63 -11.49 0.96 -8.08
N ALA A 64 -11.39 0.24 -6.96
CA ALA A 64 -11.27 -1.21 -6.97
C ALA A 64 -12.51 -1.87 -7.57
N ALA A 65 -13.71 -1.45 -7.14
CA ALA A 65 -14.98 -1.96 -7.67
C ALA A 65 -15.13 -1.72 -9.19
N LEU A 66 -14.66 -0.57 -9.70
CA LEU A 66 -14.63 -0.26 -11.13
C LEU A 66 -13.70 -1.18 -11.94
N LEU A 67 -12.61 -1.64 -11.33
CA LEU A 67 -11.64 -2.55 -11.96
C LEU A 67 -12.02 -4.03 -11.81
N SER A 68 -12.83 -4.36 -10.80
CA SER A 68 -13.31 -5.72 -10.52
C SER A 68 -14.45 -6.14 -11.44
N LYS A 69 -14.39 -7.37 -11.96
CA LYS A 69 -15.51 -7.99 -12.66
C LYS A 69 -16.49 -8.54 -11.62
N GLY A 70 -17.65 -7.90 -11.44
CA GLY A 70 -18.68 -8.39 -10.52
C GLY A 70 -19.56 -7.32 -9.87
N PHE A 71 -19.18 -6.04 -9.98
CA PHE A 71 -20.01 -4.93 -9.50
C PHE A 71 -20.73 -4.27 -10.68
N ASN A 72 -22.07 -4.37 -10.72
CA ASN A 72 -22.88 -3.81 -11.81
C ASN A 72 -23.36 -2.38 -11.52
N ASN A 73 -23.35 -1.94 -10.27
CA ASN A 73 -23.82 -0.63 -9.82
C ASN A 73 -22.65 0.30 -9.47
N VAL A 74 -21.70 0.46 -10.39
CA VAL A 74 -20.58 1.39 -10.23
C VAL A 74 -20.82 2.62 -11.13
N PRO A 75 -20.62 3.85 -10.63
CA PRO A 75 -20.80 5.06 -11.43
C PRO A 75 -19.83 5.07 -12.62
N ASN A 76 -20.31 5.51 -13.79
CA ASN A 76 -19.45 5.68 -14.96
C ASN A 76 -18.48 6.84 -14.72
N LEU A 77 -17.22 6.51 -14.38
CA LEU A 77 -16.19 7.46 -14.02
C LEU A 77 -14.98 7.32 -14.95
N VAL A 78 -14.55 8.43 -15.54
CA VAL A 78 -13.28 8.51 -16.28
C VAL A 78 -12.28 9.30 -15.44
N LEU A 79 -11.24 8.63 -14.97
CA LEU A 79 -10.14 9.25 -14.25
C LEU A 79 -9.01 9.62 -15.20
N ARG A 80 -8.53 10.86 -15.07
CA ARG A 80 -7.37 11.37 -15.80
C ARG A 80 -6.43 12.03 -14.82
N ASP A 81 -5.35 11.32 -14.52
CA ASP A 81 -4.33 11.77 -13.57
C ASP A 81 -3.13 12.39 -14.32
N VAL A 82 -2.18 12.97 -13.57
CA VAL A 82 -0.98 13.64 -14.10
C VAL A 82 0.29 13.21 -13.36
N THR A 83 1.46 13.39 -13.98
CA THR A 83 2.74 13.22 -13.27
C THR A 83 3.09 14.47 -12.44
N PRO A 84 3.53 14.35 -11.18
CA PRO A 84 3.73 15.51 -10.29
C PRO A 84 5.03 16.30 -10.54
N LEU A 85 6.05 15.67 -11.14
CA LEU A 85 7.36 16.27 -11.39
C LEU A 85 7.76 16.07 -12.86
N SER A 86 8.56 17.00 -13.37
CA SER A 86 9.17 16.92 -14.68
C SER A 86 10.21 15.80 -14.69
N LEU A 87 10.15 14.94 -15.71
CA LEU A 87 11.09 13.86 -15.93
C LEU A 87 12.00 14.20 -17.10
N GLY A 88 13.30 14.00 -16.91
CA GLY A 88 14.30 14.35 -17.90
C GLY A 88 15.54 13.48 -17.84
N SER A 89 16.43 13.74 -18.79
CA SER A 89 17.75 13.12 -18.82
C SER A 89 18.83 14.19 -18.82
N MET A 90 19.94 13.92 -18.16
CA MET A 90 21.09 14.82 -18.11
C MET A 90 21.83 14.80 -19.44
N ILE A 91 22.32 15.97 -19.86
CA ILE A 91 23.29 16.13 -20.95
C ILE A 91 24.61 16.66 -20.39
N GLU A 92 25.60 16.91 -21.26
CA GLU A 92 26.84 17.59 -20.87
C GLU A 92 26.57 18.90 -20.10
N ASP A 93 27.54 19.31 -19.28
CA ASP A 93 27.47 20.49 -18.42
C ASP A 93 26.40 20.45 -17.31
N ASP A 94 26.00 19.25 -16.86
CA ASP A 94 25.07 19.08 -15.72
C ASP A 94 23.69 19.72 -15.99
N VAL A 95 23.23 19.72 -17.25
CA VAL A 95 21.93 20.32 -17.63
C VAL A 95 20.85 19.25 -17.72
N LEU A 96 19.71 19.47 -17.04
CA LEU A 96 18.54 18.62 -17.15
C LEU A 96 17.74 18.97 -18.40
N VAL A 97 17.65 18.01 -19.32
CA VAL A 97 16.76 18.11 -20.49
C VAL A 97 15.44 17.42 -20.17
N VAL A 98 14.41 18.22 -19.92
CA VAL A 98 13.04 17.71 -19.68
C VAL A 98 12.49 17.01 -20.92
N VAL A 99 11.94 15.81 -20.72
CA VAL A 99 11.28 14.97 -21.73
C VAL A 99 9.77 14.89 -21.49
N ILE A 100 9.34 14.74 -20.24
CA ILE A 100 7.93 14.82 -19.82
C ILE A 100 7.82 15.93 -18.77
N PRO A 101 7.16 17.05 -19.06
CA PRO A 101 6.94 18.11 -18.05
C PRO A 101 6.00 17.65 -16.93
N ARG A 102 6.13 18.25 -15.73
CA ARG A 102 5.16 18.09 -14.64
C ARG A 102 3.74 18.42 -15.10
N ASN A 103 2.76 17.88 -14.40
CA ASN A 103 1.32 17.99 -14.69
C ASN A 103 0.91 17.45 -16.07
N THR A 104 1.77 16.69 -16.76
CA THR A 104 1.40 15.98 -17.99
C THR A 104 0.46 14.82 -17.65
N SER A 105 -0.67 14.72 -18.35
CA SER A 105 -1.63 13.63 -18.14
C SER A 105 -1.04 12.26 -18.41
N ILE A 106 -1.33 11.29 -17.55
CA ILE A 106 -0.91 9.90 -17.67
C ILE A 106 -2.10 9.00 -18.08
N PRO A 107 -1.88 7.90 -18.82
CA PRO A 107 -0.59 7.42 -19.33
C PRO A 107 -0.02 8.30 -20.46
N VAL A 108 1.30 8.39 -20.54
CA VAL A 108 1.99 9.18 -21.57
C VAL A 108 3.28 8.54 -22.04
N ARG A 109 3.57 8.69 -23.34
CA ARG A 109 4.84 8.30 -23.96
C ARG A 109 5.44 9.49 -24.69
N LYS A 110 6.67 9.87 -24.35
CA LYS A 110 7.43 10.93 -25.03
C LYS A 110 8.82 10.43 -25.39
N THR A 111 9.25 10.75 -26.60
CA THR A 111 10.58 10.40 -27.10
C THR A 111 11.31 11.67 -27.46
N LYS A 112 12.55 11.78 -27.00
CA LYS A 112 13.47 12.85 -27.36
C LYS A 112 14.72 12.27 -28.02
N VAL A 113 15.26 12.99 -29.00
CA VAL A 113 16.48 12.59 -29.70
C VAL A 113 17.66 13.24 -28.99
N PHE A 114 18.66 12.43 -28.66
CA PHE A 114 19.94 12.83 -28.13
C PHE A 114 21.05 12.42 -29.12
N CYS A 115 22.25 12.94 -28.93
CA CYS A 115 23.38 12.71 -29.81
C CYS A 115 24.62 12.31 -29.01
N THR A 116 25.49 11.48 -29.58
CA THR A 116 26.82 11.22 -29.02
C THR A 116 27.66 12.49 -29.03
N VAL A 117 28.50 12.64 -28.03
CA VAL A 117 29.31 13.86 -27.81
C VAL A 117 30.77 13.65 -28.19
N GLU A 118 31.24 12.41 -28.13
CA GLU A 118 32.61 12.02 -28.48
C GLU A 118 32.69 11.24 -29.81
N ASP A 119 33.84 11.37 -30.48
CA ASP A 119 34.16 10.57 -31.65
C ASP A 119 34.41 9.11 -31.26
N LYS A 120 33.88 8.18 -32.05
CA LYS A 120 34.00 6.72 -31.88
C LYS A 120 33.46 6.19 -30.54
N GLN A 121 32.57 6.94 -29.89
CA GLN A 121 31.87 6.55 -28.67
C GLN A 121 31.12 5.23 -28.88
N SER A 122 31.47 4.18 -28.12
CA SER A 122 30.86 2.85 -28.24
C SER A 122 29.67 2.62 -27.30
N PHE A 123 29.49 3.50 -26.31
CA PHE A 123 28.35 3.47 -25.38
C PHE A 123 28.01 4.89 -24.89
N VAL A 124 26.75 5.11 -24.51
CA VAL A 124 26.30 6.34 -23.84
C VAL A 124 25.68 5.99 -22.49
N LEU A 125 26.01 6.78 -21.46
CA LEU A 125 25.36 6.72 -20.16
C LEU A 125 24.13 7.63 -20.19
N ILE A 126 22.99 7.11 -19.73
CA ILE A 126 21.72 7.83 -19.71
C ILE A 126 21.26 7.92 -18.27
N ASP A 127 21.48 9.09 -17.69
CA ASP A 127 21.05 9.42 -16.34
C ASP A 127 19.65 10.02 -16.38
N VAL A 128 18.77 9.54 -15.51
CA VAL A 128 17.36 9.88 -15.43
C VAL A 128 17.08 10.60 -14.11
N TYR A 129 16.40 11.74 -14.20
CA TYR A 129 16.09 12.60 -13.06
C TYR A 129 14.62 13.00 -13.03
N GLU A 130 14.14 13.32 -11.83
CA GLU A 130 12.88 14.01 -11.60
C GLU A 130 13.10 15.33 -10.86
N GLY A 131 12.45 16.40 -11.32
CA GLY A 131 12.48 17.72 -10.68
C GLY A 131 12.44 18.89 -11.66
N GLU A 132 12.37 20.11 -11.11
CA GLU A 132 12.14 21.34 -11.87
C GLU A 132 13.37 22.26 -11.98
N ARG A 133 14.52 21.87 -11.42
CA ARG A 133 15.74 22.69 -11.47
C ARG A 133 16.46 22.48 -12.81
N THR A 134 17.11 23.52 -13.31
CA THR A 134 17.83 23.46 -14.61
C THR A 134 19.07 22.58 -14.55
N ARG A 135 19.78 22.57 -13.40
CA ARG A 135 20.94 21.71 -13.19
C ARG A 135 20.51 20.31 -12.79
N ALA A 136 21.05 19.26 -13.40
CA ALA A 136 20.63 17.88 -13.16
C ALA A 136 21.00 17.41 -11.74
N SER A 137 22.21 17.71 -11.26
CA SER A 137 22.71 17.42 -9.91
C SER A 137 21.87 18.00 -8.78
N ASP A 138 21.09 19.03 -9.10
CA ASP A 138 20.20 19.74 -8.18
C ASP A 138 18.79 19.11 -8.09
N ASN A 139 18.51 18.10 -8.92
CA ASN A 139 17.24 17.35 -8.95
C ASN A 139 17.40 15.94 -8.33
N HIS A 140 16.30 15.20 -8.21
CA HIS A 140 16.35 13.84 -7.69
C HIS A 140 16.81 12.87 -8.77
N PHE A 141 17.95 12.22 -8.54
CA PHE A 141 18.43 11.13 -9.38
C PHE A 141 17.59 9.87 -9.18
N LEU A 142 17.00 9.39 -10.27
CA LEU A 142 16.19 8.18 -10.29
C LEU A 142 17.05 6.96 -10.61
N TRP A 143 17.71 6.97 -11.77
CA TRP A 143 18.45 5.81 -12.26
C TRP A 143 19.43 6.17 -13.38
N SER A 144 20.38 5.27 -13.67
CA SER A 144 21.31 5.37 -14.78
C SER A 144 21.41 4.05 -15.54
N PHE A 145 21.52 4.10 -16.87
CA PHE A 145 21.71 2.91 -17.69
C PHE A 145 22.53 3.21 -18.94
N ILE A 146 23.16 2.16 -19.47
CA ILE A 146 24.07 2.27 -20.62
C ILE A 146 23.36 1.81 -21.89
N LEU A 147 23.39 2.63 -22.94
CA LEU A 147 23.12 2.15 -24.30
C LEU A 147 24.47 1.83 -24.95
N ASP A 148 24.76 0.53 -25.08
CA ASP A 148 26.03 0.00 -25.58
C ASP A 148 26.00 -0.27 -27.10
N ASN A 149 27.05 -0.90 -27.61
CA ASN A 149 27.17 -1.39 -28.99
C ASN A 149 26.81 -0.33 -30.06
N LEU A 150 27.22 0.92 -29.82
CA LEU A 150 27.02 2.00 -30.77
C LEU A 150 28.02 1.91 -31.93
N PRO A 151 27.57 2.15 -33.18
CA PRO A 151 28.47 2.26 -34.32
C PRO A 151 29.55 3.32 -34.09
N ARG A 152 30.83 2.92 -34.21
CA ARG A 152 31.96 3.86 -34.10
C ARG A 152 31.94 4.85 -35.27
N ARG A 153 31.41 6.05 -35.02
CA ARG A 153 31.31 7.15 -35.98
C ARG A 153 31.83 8.44 -35.37
N CYS A 154 31.93 9.50 -36.18
CA CYS A 154 32.13 10.84 -35.65
C CYS A 154 30.99 11.18 -34.67
N ARG A 155 31.27 12.09 -33.74
CA ARG A 155 30.28 12.62 -32.79
C ARG A 155 29.01 13.09 -33.49
N GLY A 156 27.90 13.11 -32.76
CA GLY A 156 26.60 13.49 -33.30
C GLY A 156 25.74 12.32 -33.78
N LEU A 157 26.06 11.07 -33.41
CA LEU A 157 25.23 9.93 -33.75
C LEU A 157 23.90 10.02 -32.97
N PRO A 158 22.74 10.11 -33.65
CA PRO A 158 21.47 10.31 -32.97
C PRO A 158 20.91 9.00 -32.40
N PHE A 159 20.45 9.04 -31.15
CA PHE A 159 19.71 7.97 -30.50
C PHE A 159 18.45 8.52 -29.83
N ASN A 160 17.40 7.70 -29.77
CA ASN A 160 16.14 8.06 -29.15
C ASN A 160 16.16 7.63 -27.68
N VAL A 161 15.75 8.52 -26.77
CA VAL A 161 15.39 8.15 -25.40
C VAL A 161 13.89 8.40 -25.22
N CYS A 162 13.18 7.34 -24.87
CA CYS A 162 11.72 7.29 -24.72
C CYS A 162 11.37 7.07 -23.26
N PHE A 163 10.65 8.04 -22.70
CA PHE A 163 10.04 8.00 -21.38
C PHE A 163 8.58 7.60 -21.54
N ASN A 164 8.15 6.60 -20.78
CA ASN A 164 6.78 6.10 -20.78
C ASN A 164 6.28 5.97 -19.35
N ILE A 165 5.22 6.70 -19.01
CA ILE A 165 4.52 6.58 -17.74
C ILE A 165 3.21 5.84 -18.01
N ASP A 166 2.97 4.77 -17.27
CA ASP A 166 1.73 4.01 -17.39
C ASP A 166 0.58 4.62 -16.56
N LYS A 167 -0.57 3.94 -16.54
CA LYS A 167 -1.76 4.37 -15.79
C LYS A 167 -1.58 4.37 -14.27
N ASN A 168 -0.56 3.68 -13.76
CA ASN A 168 -0.24 3.60 -12.33
C ASN A 168 0.86 4.59 -11.94
N GLY A 169 1.33 5.43 -12.87
CA GLY A 169 2.44 6.34 -12.64
C GLY A 169 3.83 5.69 -12.70
N ILE A 170 3.95 4.44 -13.18
CA ILE A 170 5.24 3.73 -13.24
C ILE A 170 6.02 4.20 -14.46
N LEU A 171 7.26 4.66 -14.24
CA LEU A 171 8.15 5.14 -15.29
C LEU A 171 8.93 3.99 -15.94
N THR A 172 8.95 3.98 -17.26
CA THR A 172 9.80 3.11 -18.07
C THR A 172 10.61 3.97 -19.02
N VAL A 173 11.94 3.83 -18.98
CA VAL A 173 12.85 4.58 -19.84
C VAL A 173 13.57 3.61 -20.78
N SER A 174 13.53 3.91 -22.07
CA SER A 174 14.19 3.09 -23.08
C SER A 174 15.01 3.93 -24.02
N ALA A 175 16.15 3.42 -24.43
CA ALA A 175 17.01 4.05 -25.41
C ALA A 175 17.17 3.15 -26.63
N LYS A 176 17.13 3.75 -27.83
CA LYS A 176 17.28 3.04 -29.09
C LYS A 176 18.07 3.86 -30.09
N GLU A 177 19.12 3.27 -30.65
CA GLU A 177 19.77 3.76 -31.85
C GLU A 177 18.98 3.27 -33.09
N LYS A 178 18.75 4.16 -34.08
CA LYS A 178 17.83 3.89 -35.19
C LYS A 178 18.40 2.96 -36.29
N ARG A 179 19.71 2.96 -36.54
CA ARG A 179 20.38 2.29 -37.67
C ARG A 179 20.91 0.90 -37.33
N SER A 180 21.64 0.75 -36.23
CA SER A 180 22.10 -0.55 -35.70
C SER A 180 20.94 -1.35 -35.11
N GLY A 181 19.86 -0.67 -34.71
CA GLY A 181 18.73 -1.31 -34.05
C GLY A 181 19.02 -1.70 -32.60
N THR A 182 20.19 -1.32 -32.07
CA THR A 182 20.55 -1.52 -30.66
C THR A 182 19.54 -0.82 -29.77
N LYS A 183 19.01 -1.56 -28.80
CA LYS A 183 18.05 -1.07 -27.81
C LYS A 183 18.51 -1.49 -26.44
N ASN A 184 18.48 -0.57 -25.51
CA ASN A 184 18.48 -0.92 -24.10
C ASN A 184 17.26 -0.29 -23.43
N LYS A 185 16.65 -1.02 -22.50
CA LYS A 185 15.43 -0.59 -21.83
C LYS A 185 15.56 -0.89 -20.36
N ILE A 186 15.22 0.09 -19.55
CA ILE A 186 15.03 -0.07 -18.12
C ILE A 186 13.59 0.25 -17.74
N THR A 187 13.08 -0.47 -16.77
CA THR A 187 11.84 -0.10 -16.09
C THR A 187 12.27 0.48 -14.77
N ILE A 188 11.99 1.77 -14.53
CA ILE A 188 12.27 2.42 -13.25
C ILE A 188 11.00 2.28 -12.44
N THR A 189 10.91 1.19 -11.70
CA THR A 189 9.95 1.08 -10.61
C THR A 189 10.49 1.87 -9.42
N ASN A 190 9.60 2.38 -8.56
CA ASN A 190 9.97 3.15 -7.38
C ASN A 190 10.60 2.17 -6.35
N ASP A 191 11.87 1.81 -6.59
CA ASP A 191 12.54 0.62 -6.03
C ASP A 191 13.42 0.91 -4.83
N LYS A 192 13.52 2.17 -4.37
CA LYS A 192 14.20 2.48 -3.11
C LYS A 192 13.35 1.94 -1.94
N GLY A 193 13.60 0.69 -1.56
CA GLY A 193 12.95 0.00 -0.44
C GLY A 193 11.99 -1.12 -0.84
N ARG A 194 11.94 -1.53 -2.12
CA ARG A 194 11.07 -2.62 -2.55
C ARG A 194 11.84 -3.94 -2.56
N LEU A 195 11.29 -4.91 -1.84
CA LEU A 195 11.77 -6.30 -1.79
C LEU A 195 11.83 -6.87 -3.21
N SER A 196 12.89 -7.59 -3.52
CA SER A 196 13.00 -8.40 -4.73
C SER A 196 11.83 -9.36 -4.84
N THR A 197 11.52 -9.84 -6.05
CA THR A 197 10.44 -10.82 -6.25
C THR A 197 10.60 -12.04 -5.35
N LYS A 198 11.84 -12.46 -5.09
CA LYS A 198 12.17 -13.58 -4.20
C LYS A 198 11.86 -13.25 -2.74
N GLU A 199 12.23 -12.07 -2.25
CA GLU A 199 11.92 -11.61 -0.89
C GLU A 199 10.40 -11.42 -0.69
N ILE A 200 9.68 -10.96 -1.72
CA ILE A 200 8.21 -10.88 -1.71
C ILE A 200 7.61 -12.28 -1.57
N GLU A 201 8.09 -13.25 -2.36
CA GLU A 201 7.61 -14.64 -2.28
C GLU A 201 7.91 -15.30 -0.93
N GLU A 202 9.07 -15.01 -0.35
CA GLU A 202 9.45 -15.47 0.99
C GLU A 202 8.54 -14.87 2.07
N MET A 203 8.30 -13.55 2.03
CA MET A 203 7.37 -12.89 2.96
C MET A 203 5.92 -13.34 2.79
N ILE A 204 5.48 -13.67 1.57
CA ILE A 204 4.14 -14.27 1.36
C ILE A 204 4.05 -15.64 2.02
N ARG A 205 5.11 -16.44 1.95
CA ARG A 205 5.16 -17.75 2.59
C ARG A 205 5.14 -17.62 4.11
N GLU A 206 5.98 -16.75 4.66
CA GLU A 206 6.01 -16.45 6.10
C GLU A 206 4.65 -15.95 6.60
N ALA A 207 3.99 -15.06 5.85
CA ALA A 207 2.66 -14.57 6.21
C ALA A 207 1.59 -15.69 6.20
N GLU A 208 1.72 -16.67 5.32
CA GLU A 208 0.82 -17.83 5.29
C GLU A 208 1.08 -18.78 6.46
N ASP A 209 2.35 -18.99 6.82
CA ASP A 209 2.74 -19.79 8.00
C ASP A 209 2.23 -19.12 9.29
N TYR A 210 2.42 -17.80 9.45
CA TYR A 210 1.86 -17.03 10.56
C TYR A 210 0.33 -17.11 10.60
N ARG A 211 -0.35 -17.08 9.45
CA ARG A 211 -1.81 -17.24 9.41
C ARG A 211 -2.27 -18.60 9.94
N VAL A 212 -1.48 -19.66 9.73
CA VAL A 212 -1.76 -21.00 10.28
C VAL A 212 -1.51 -21.04 11.78
N GLU A 213 -0.43 -20.43 12.26
CA GLU A 213 -0.14 -20.29 13.69
C GLU A 213 -1.21 -19.48 14.42
N ASP A 214 -1.60 -18.33 13.86
CA ASP A 214 -2.66 -17.46 14.39
C ASP A 214 -4.00 -18.20 14.50
N LYS A 215 -4.33 -19.05 13.51
CA LYS A 215 -5.54 -19.89 13.57
C LYS A 215 -5.47 -20.94 14.68
N LYS A 216 -4.31 -21.57 14.88
CA LYS A 216 -4.11 -22.53 15.97
C LYS A 216 -4.23 -21.85 17.33
N PHE A 217 -3.60 -20.68 17.46
CA PHE A 217 -3.70 -19.86 18.66
C PHE A 217 -5.14 -19.44 18.94
N LEU A 218 -5.87 -18.94 17.93
CA LEU A 218 -7.28 -18.58 18.03
C LEU A 218 -8.13 -19.78 18.47
N ARG A 219 -7.92 -20.95 17.86
CA ARG A 219 -8.65 -22.18 18.22
C ARG A 219 -8.37 -22.62 19.65
N LYS A 220 -7.12 -22.54 20.11
CA LYS A 220 -6.75 -22.82 21.50
C LYS A 220 -7.44 -21.85 22.46
N ALA A 221 -7.47 -20.56 22.13
CA ALA A 221 -8.15 -19.54 22.92
C ALA A 221 -9.67 -19.77 22.99
N GLU A 222 -10.31 -20.13 21.88
CA GLU A 222 -11.73 -20.51 21.84
C GLU A 222 -12.03 -21.70 22.76
N LEU A 223 -11.25 -22.77 22.66
CA LEU A 223 -11.43 -23.96 23.50
C LEU A 223 -11.19 -23.69 24.99
N MET A 224 -10.22 -22.83 25.31
CA MET A 224 -10.00 -22.37 26.69
C MET A 224 -11.21 -21.58 27.20
N ASN A 225 -11.78 -20.69 26.40
CA ASN A 225 -13.00 -19.97 26.75
C ASN A 225 -14.18 -20.94 26.93
N GLU A 226 -14.34 -21.93 26.05
CA GLU A 226 -15.37 -22.98 26.19
C GLU A 226 -15.20 -23.79 27.48
N LEU A 227 -13.95 -24.06 27.89
CA LEU A 227 -13.64 -24.75 29.16
C LEU A 227 -13.99 -23.87 30.37
N VAL A 228 -13.62 -22.59 30.34
CA VAL A 228 -13.99 -21.61 31.38
C VAL A 228 -15.51 -21.51 31.51
N ASP A 229 -16.22 -21.40 30.38
CA ASP A 229 -17.67 -21.34 30.35
C ASP A 229 -18.29 -22.62 30.90
N CYS A 230 -17.73 -23.79 30.55
CA CYS A 230 -18.15 -25.07 31.09
C CYS A 230 -18.01 -25.09 32.62
N VAL A 231 -16.84 -24.73 33.15
CA VAL A 231 -16.59 -24.66 34.61
C VAL A 231 -17.55 -23.69 35.30
N ASN A 232 -17.83 -22.53 34.69
CA ASN A 232 -18.76 -21.56 35.25
C ASN A 232 -20.21 -22.09 35.27
N ARG A 233 -20.64 -22.83 34.23
CA ARG A 233 -21.92 -23.55 34.25
C ARG A 233 -21.98 -24.55 35.40
N MET A 234 -20.95 -25.39 35.55
CA MET A 234 -20.87 -26.37 36.66
C MET A 234 -20.95 -25.69 38.03
N ARG A 235 -20.23 -24.57 38.23
CA ARG A 235 -20.26 -23.80 39.48
C ARG A 235 -21.63 -23.19 39.77
N ASN A 236 -22.35 -22.73 38.75
CA ASN A 236 -23.70 -22.19 38.92
C ASN A 236 -24.71 -23.28 39.29
N ASP A 237 -24.66 -24.43 38.62
CA ASP A 237 -25.56 -25.56 38.92
C ASP A 237 -25.31 -26.11 40.33
N LEU A 238 -24.06 -26.12 40.79
CA LEU A 238 -23.71 -26.49 42.16
C LEU A 238 -24.30 -25.53 43.22
N LYS A 239 -24.42 -24.22 42.92
CA LYS A 239 -25.08 -23.26 43.82
C LYS A 239 -26.59 -23.50 43.96
N HIS A 240 -27.21 -24.18 43.00
CA HIS A 240 -28.64 -24.45 42.98
C HIS A 240 -29.00 -25.88 43.48
N SER A 241 -28.01 -26.74 43.72
CA SER A 241 -28.17 -28.09 44.27
C SER A 241 -27.89 -28.12 45.78
N SER A 242 -28.76 -28.77 46.57
CA SER A 242 -28.55 -28.95 48.02
C SER A 242 -27.68 -30.16 48.39
N GLU A 243 -27.34 -31.01 47.41
CA GLU A 243 -26.39 -32.12 47.59
C GLU A 243 -24.99 -31.69 47.12
N GLU A 244 -24.01 -31.79 48.02
CA GLU A 244 -22.58 -31.66 47.69
C GLU A 244 -22.19 -32.80 46.74
N ASN A 245 -22.29 -32.53 45.45
CA ASN A 245 -21.91 -33.50 44.43
C ASN A 245 -20.37 -33.52 44.33
N GLU A 246 -19.71 -34.32 45.17
CA GLU A 246 -18.23 -34.49 45.21
C GLU A 246 -17.63 -34.75 43.81
N LYS A 247 -18.40 -35.38 42.92
CA LYS A 247 -18.03 -35.63 41.52
C LYS A 247 -17.97 -34.36 40.67
N ILE A 248 -18.85 -33.39 40.90
CA ILE A 248 -18.83 -32.08 40.20
C ILE A 248 -17.67 -31.23 40.75
N ASN A 249 -17.43 -31.24 42.07
CA ASN A 249 -16.30 -30.54 42.67
C ASN A 249 -14.94 -31.06 42.19
N SER A 250 -14.79 -32.38 42.06
CA SER A 250 -13.56 -32.96 41.49
C SER A 250 -13.37 -32.60 40.01
N LEU A 251 -14.43 -32.57 39.20
CA LEU A 251 -14.38 -32.11 37.81
C LEU A 251 -14.00 -30.63 37.67
N ILE A 252 -14.57 -29.75 38.52
CA ILE A 252 -14.21 -28.32 38.57
C ILE A 252 -12.75 -28.16 38.95
N THR A 253 -12.24 -28.96 39.89
CA THR A 253 -10.83 -28.89 40.32
C THR A 253 -9.89 -29.31 39.21
N ILE A 254 -10.21 -30.40 38.50
CA ILE A 254 -9.44 -30.88 37.34
C ILE A 254 -9.41 -29.81 36.24
N ALA A 255 -10.56 -29.23 35.90
CA ALA A 255 -10.67 -28.21 34.88
C ALA A 255 -9.97 -26.89 35.28
N THR A 256 -10.03 -26.49 36.56
CA THR A 256 -9.37 -25.28 37.05
C THR A 256 -7.85 -25.43 37.05
N ASN A 257 -7.33 -26.59 37.48
CA ASN A 257 -5.90 -26.88 37.39
C ASN A 257 -5.39 -26.84 35.94
N PHE A 258 -6.19 -27.34 35.00
CA PHE A 258 -5.87 -27.31 33.57
C PHE A 258 -5.92 -25.89 32.98
N LEU A 259 -6.70 -24.99 33.58
CA LEU A 259 -6.75 -23.57 33.21
C LEU A 259 -5.60 -22.77 33.83
N ASP A 260 -5.10 -23.18 35.00
CA ASP A 260 -3.99 -22.53 35.71
C ASP A 260 -2.61 -22.97 35.19
N GLU A 261 -2.53 -24.12 34.49
CA GLU A 261 -1.36 -24.51 33.71
C GLU A 261 -1.27 -23.64 32.45
N ASP A 262 -0.60 -22.49 32.58
CA ASP A 262 -0.26 -21.58 31.48
C ASP A 262 0.87 -22.19 30.60
N ASP A 263 0.70 -23.45 30.17
CA ASP A 263 1.66 -24.19 29.35
C ASP A 263 1.46 -23.88 27.85
N PRO A 264 2.43 -23.19 27.22
CA PRO A 264 2.37 -22.89 25.80
C PRO A 264 2.28 -24.15 24.92
N GLN A 265 2.76 -25.30 25.41
CA GLN A 265 2.87 -26.55 24.65
C GLN A 265 1.64 -27.45 24.69
N ILE A 266 0.58 -27.12 25.42
CA ILE A 266 -0.64 -27.95 25.41
C ILE A 266 -1.18 -28.01 23.97
N GLU A 267 -1.17 -29.22 23.41
CA GLU A 267 -1.68 -29.50 22.08
C GLU A 267 -3.20 -29.32 22.04
N ILE A 268 -3.71 -28.75 20.94
CA ILE A 268 -5.13 -28.47 20.73
C ILE A 268 -5.97 -29.74 20.90
N ASP A 269 -5.47 -30.88 20.42
CA ASP A 269 -6.17 -32.18 20.47
C ASP A 269 -6.41 -32.63 21.92
N ILE A 270 -5.43 -32.42 22.81
CA ILE A 270 -5.54 -32.75 24.24
C ILE A 270 -6.59 -31.86 24.91
N LEU A 271 -6.63 -30.58 24.53
CA LEU A 271 -7.57 -29.60 25.07
C LEU A 271 -9.00 -29.91 24.62
N GLU A 272 -9.20 -30.26 23.35
CA GLU A 272 -10.49 -30.70 22.82
C GLU A 272 -10.99 -31.99 23.48
N ASP A 273 -10.13 -32.99 23.63
CA ASP A 273 -10.50 -34.27 24.25
C ASP A 273 -10.85 -34.11 25.72
N THR A 274 -10.09 -33.27 26.45
CA THR A 274 -10.35 -32.95 27.85
C THR A 274 -11.68 -32.21 28.00
N LEU A 275 -11.95 -31.22 27.15
CA LEU A 275 -13.21 -30.48 27.13
C LEU A 275 -14.40 -31.42 26.87
N LYS A 276 -14.33 -32.26 25.83
CA LYS A 276 -15.39 -33.24 25.50
C LYS A 276 -15.64 -34.21 26.64
N LYS A 277 -14.57 -34.70 27.29
CA LYS A 277 -14.67 -35.61 28.43
C LYS A 277 -15.35 -34.95 29.63
N ILE A 278 -14.97 -33.71 29.95
CA ILE A 278 -15.57 -32.93 31.04
C ILE A 278 -17.05 -32.64 30.77
N GLN A 279 -17.38 -32.23 29.54
CA GLN A 279 -18.78 -31.99 29.12
C GLN A 279 -19.62 -33.27 29.20
N SER A 280 -19.14 -34.39 28.66
CA SER A 280 -19.86 -35.67 28.69
C SER A 280 -20.08 -36.18 30.11
N MET A 281 -19.07 -36.07 30.98
CA MET A 281 -19.21 -36.43 32.39
C MET A 281 -20.23 -35.55 33.11
N PHE A 282 -20.25 -34.25 32.81
CA PHE A 282 -21.20 -33.31 33.39
C PHE A 282 -22.63 -33.56 32.94
N GLU A 283 -22.87 -33.77 31.64
CA GLU A 283 -24.18 -34.12 31.09
C GLU A 283 -24.73 -35.40 31.71
N HIS A 284 -23.89 -36.42 31.90
CA HIS A 284 -24.29 -37.68 32.54
C HIS A 284 -24.59 -37.52 34.04
N ILE A 285 -23.99 -36.56 34.72
CA ILE A 285 -24.31 -36.24 36.13
C ILE A 285 -25.66 -35.51 36.21
N ILE A 286 -25.87 -34.48 35.39
CA ILE A 286 -27.16 -33.74 35.34
C ILE A 286 -28.30 -34.65 34.90
N GLY A 287 -28.11 -35.45 33.85
CA GLY A 287 -29.14 -36.36 33.32
C GLY A 287 -29.52 -37.52 34.25
N LYS A 288 -28.76 -37.76 35.33
CA LYS A 288 -29.13 -38.69 36.41
C LYS A 288 -29.83 -38.03 37.60
N THR A 289 -29.85 -36.69 37.64
CA THR A 289 -30.39 -35.88 38.74
C THR A 289 -31.81 -35.36 38.43
N VAL A 290 -32.32 -35.60 37.21
CA VAL A 290 -33.71 -35.36 36.77
C VAL A 290 -34.48 -36.68 36.75
#